data_AF-A0A915L139-F1
#
_entry.id   AF-A0A915L139-F1
#
_cell.length_a   1.000
_cell.length_b   1.000
_cell.length_c   1.000
_cell.angle_alpha   90.00
_cell.angle_beta   90.00
_cell.angle_gamma   90.00
#
_symmetry.space_group_name_H-M   'P 1'
#
loop_
_entity.id
_entity.type
_entity.pdbx_description
1 polymer ?
#
loop_
_entity_poly.entity_id
_entity_poly.type
_entity_poly.pdbx_seq_one_letter_code
_entity_poly.pdbx_strand_id
1 'polypeptide(L)'
;KCSVKLHCLHGGYTDPRRCDRCRCPDGFTGKLCDKIMGGYGATCGGEIPMNNLYYYFNSPNYPQNFDEGQECSWLLRVRWRRDFCLMAPVGQFVQLEFVGSTFELYCKMEHSLCMDYVEIRNASDFANTGM
;
A
#
# COMPACT_ATOMS: atom_id res chain seq x y z
N LYS A 1 21.36 -15.51 -16.71
CA LYS A 1 20.35 -14.55 -17.21
C LYS A 1 19.06 -15.34 -17.46
N CYS A 2 17.90 -14.85 -17.03
CA CYS A 2 16.64 -15.59 -17.17
C CYS A 2 16.23 -15.72 -18.64
N SER A 3 15.82 -16.92 -19.05
CA SER A 3 15.38 -17.19 -20.43
C SER A 3 13.99 -16.64 -20.73
N VAL A 4 13.14 -16.49 -19.70
CA VAL A 4 11.78 -15.96 -19.80
C VAL A 4 11.65 -14.77 -18.85
N LYS A 5 11.02 -13.70 -19.34
CA LYS A 5 10.62 -12.55 -18.53
C LYS A 5 9.17 -12.76 -18.09
N LEU A 6 8.95 -12.81 -16.78
CA LEU A 6 7.61 -12.92 -16.20
C LEU A 6 6.87 -11.58 -16.29
N HIS A 7 5.54 -11.65 -16.40
CA HIS A 7 4.67 -10.48 -16.31
C HIS A 7 4.41 -10.13 -14.85
N CYS A 8 5.36 -9.42 -14.24
CA CYS A 8 5.28 -8.96 -12.87
C CYS A 8 4.39 -7.71 -12.78
N LEU A 9 3.55 -7.64 -11.74
CA LEU A 9 2.62 -6.54 -11.50
C LEU A 9 3.22 -5.49 -10.54
N HIS A 10 2.55 -4.34 -10.48
CA HIS A 10 2.82 -3.26 -9.52
C HIS A 10 4.25 -2.70 -9.52
N GLY A 11 5.02 -2.89 -10.59
CA GLY A 11 6.43 -2.47 -10.66
C GLY A 11 7.44 -3.58 -10.35
N GLY A 12 6.99 -4.80 -10.07
CA GLY A 12 7.87 -5.94 -9.86
C GLY A 12 8.67 -6.32 -11.10
N TYR A 13 9.72 -7.11 -10.92
CA TYR A 13 10.56 -7.61 -12.01
C TYR A 13 10.97 -9.06 -11.77
N THR A 14 11.28 -9.80 -12.85
CA THR A 14 11.70 -11.21 -12.75
C THR A 14 12.99 -11.31 -11.92
N ASP A 15 12.99 -12.13 -10.87
CA ASP A 15 14.15 -12.24 -9.96
C ASP A 15 15.35 -12.80 -10.75
N PRO A 16 16.45 -12.04 -10.92
CA PRO A 16 17.58 -12.46 -11.74
C PRO A 16 18.28 -13.73 -11.22
N ARG A 17 18.08 -14.04 -9.93
CA ARG A 17 18.58 -15.26 -9.27
C ARG A 17 17.56 -16.39 -9.25
N ARG A 18 16.26 -16.10 -9.44
CA ARG A 18 15.14 -17.06 -9.37
C ARG A 18 14.11 -16.75 -10.45
N CYS A 19 14.38 -17.23 -11.66
CA CYS A 19 13.62 -16.89 -12.86
C CYS A 19 12.15 -17.37 -12.88
N ASP A 20 11.74 -18.14 -11.88
CA ASP A 20 10.40 -18.68 -11.70
C ASP A 20 9.48 -17.76 -10.87
N ARG A 21 9.96 -16.60 -10.41
CA ARG A 21 9.18 -15.64 -9.64
C ARG A 21 9.63 -14.19 -9.84
N CYS A 22 8.76 -13.26 -9.46
CA CYS A 22 9.06 -11.84 -9.40
C CYS A 22 9.69 -11.46 -8.05
N ARG A 23 10.53 -10.43 -8.06
CA ARG A 23 10.77 -9.59 -6.89
C ARG A 23 9.71 -8.50 -6.87
N CYS A 24 9.05 -8.37 -5.74
CA CYS A 24 7.92 -7.47 -5.56
C CYS A 24 8.37 -6.20 -4.84
N PRO A 25 7.77 -5.06 -5.19
CA PRO A 25 7.87 -3.84 -4.38
C PRO A 25 7.24 -4.05 -3.00
N ASP A 26 7.58 -3.16 -2.07
CA ASP A 26 7.05 -3.19 -0.70
C ASP A 26 5.51 -3.17 -0.71
N GLY A 27 4.92 -3.95 0.19
CA GLY A 27 3.47 -4.12 0.28
C GLY A 27 2.86 -5.12 -0.71
N PHE A 28 3.65 -5.76 -1.58
CA PHE A 28 3.18 -6.79 -2.51
C PHE A 28 3.93 -8.12 -2.36
N THR A 29 3.26 -9.21 -2.69
CA THR A 29 3.78 -10.58 -2.61
C THR A 29 3.14 -11.49 -3.67
N GLY A 30 3.53 -12.76 -3.68
CA GLY A 30 3.11 -13.73 -4.69
C GLY A 30 4.09 -13.87 -5.84
N LYS A 31 3.84 -14.85 -6.72
CA LYS A 31 4.74 -15.17 -7.85
C LYS A 31 4.86 -14.01 -8.83
N LEU A 32 3.78 -13.27 -9.05
CA LEU A 32 3.70 -12.16 -9.99
C LEU A 32 3.47 -10.82 -9.30
N CYS A 33 3.62 -10.75 -7.98
CA CYS A 33 3.31 -9.56 -7.17
C CYS A 33 1.83 -9.17 -7.21
N ASP A 34 0.95 -10.15 -7.43
CA ASP A 34 -0.50 -10.00 -7.58
C ASP A 34 -1.25 -9.96 -6.24
N LYS A 35 -0.57 -10.26 -5.13
CA LYS A 35 -1.14 -10.30 -3.80
C LYS A 35 -0.62 -9.12 -2.98
N ILE A 36 -1.49 -8.56 -2.14
CA ILE A 36 -1.09 -7.56 -1.16
C ILE A 36 -0.45 -8.30 0.00
N MET A 37 0.69 -7.79 0.47
CA MET A 37 1.35 -8.31 1.66
C MET A 37 0.46 -8.05 2.88
N GLY A 38 0.20 -9.10 3.66
CA GLY A 38 -0.45 -8.92 4.95
C GLY A 38 0.46 -8.18 5.92
N GLY A 39 -0.12 -7.58 6.96
CA GLY A 39 0.65 -6.91 7.99
C GLY A 39 1.75 -7.80 8.57
N TYR A 40 2.94 -7.24 8.71
CA TYR A 40 4.05 -7.85 9.45
C TYR A 40 4.02 -7.33 10.88
N GLY A 41 4.15 -8.22 11.87
CA GLY A 41 4.08 -7.86 13.29
C GLY A 41 2.70 -7.40 13.79
N ALA A 42 1.70 -7.31 12.91
CA ALA A 42 0.32 -6.90 13.24
C ALA A 42 -0.69 -7.47 12.24
N THR A 43 -1.97 -7.54 12.65
CA THR A 43 -3.08 -7.81 11.72
C THR A 43 -3.60 -6.49 11.14
N CYS A 44 -3.05 -6.09 9.99
CA CYS A 44 -3.39 -4.84 9.30
C CYS A 44 -3.14 -4.98 7.78
N GLY A 45 -3.49 -3.93 7.02
CA GLY A 45 -3.30 -3.89 5.57
C GLY A 45 -4.45 -4.54 4.78
N GLY A 46 -4.24 -4.69 3.47
CA GLY A 46 -5.16 -5.35 2.54
C GLY A 46 -5.75 -4.44 1.46
N GLU A 47 -6.65 -5.00 0.64
CA GLU A 47 -7.38 -4.22 -0.37
C GLU A 47 -8.54 -3.49 0.29
N ILE A 48 -8.60 -2.17 0.11
CA ILE A 48 -9.76 -1.38 0.49
C ILE A 48 -10.53 -1.01 -0.79
N PRO A 49 -11.69 -1.60 -1.04
CA PRO A 49 -12.54 -1.19 -2.15
C PRO A 49 -13.15 0.18 -1.86
N MET A 50 -12.86 1.17 -2.71
CA MET A 50 -13.49 2.48 -2.64
C MET A 50 -14.88 2.42 -3.29
N ASN A 51 -15.83 1.83 -2.57
CA ASN A 51 -17.24 1.74 -2.96
C ASN A 51 -18.13 2.75 -2.19
N ASN A 52 -17.68 3.18 -1.01
CA ASN A 52 -18.32 4.16 -0.16
C ASN A 52 -17.71 5.54 -0.41
N LEU A 53 -18.43 6.59 0.02
CA LEU A 53 -17.94 7.97 -0.05
C LEU A 53 -16.76 8.23 0.91
N TYR A 54 -16.68 7.47 2.01
CA TYR A 54 -15.63 7.60 3.02
C TYR A 54 -15.25 6.22 3.60
N TYR A 55 -13.99 6.08 3.99
CA TYR A 55 -13.44 4.91 4.66
C TYR A 55 -12.35 5.35 5.65
N TYR A 56 -12.41 4.83 6.88
CA TYR A 56 -11.43 5.13 7.92
C TYR A 56 -10.60 3.88 8.24
N PHE A 57 -9.30 4.06 8.41
CA PHE A 57 -8.38 3.04 8.88
C PHE A 57 -7.35 3.67 9.79
N ASN A 58 -6.80 2.88 10.71
CA ASN A 58 -5.87 3.34 11.72
C ASN A 58 -4.63 2.44 11.73
N SER A 59 -3.60 2.88 12.45
CA SER A 59 -2.47 2.03 12.81
C SER A 59 -2.93 0.82 13.62
N PRO A 60 -2.14 -0.27 13.65
CA PRO A 60 -2.34 -1.33 14.63
C PRO A 60 -2.49 -0.77 16.05
N ASN A 61 -3.32 -1.44 16.85
CA ASN A 61 -3.59 -1.11 18.25
C ASN A 61 -4.27 0.24 18.53
N TYR A 62 -4.56 1.08 17.53
CA TYR A 62 -5.21 2.37 17.76
C TYR A 62 -6.53 2.21 18.55
N PRO A 63 -6.76 3.00 19.63
CA PRO A 63 -6.07 4.24 19.99
C PRO A 63 -4.82 4.09 20.89
N GLN A 64 -4.33 2.87 21.11
CA GLN A 64 -3.04 2.62 21.76
C GLN A 64 -1.89 2.74 20.75
N ASN A 65 -0.66 2.79 21.25
CA ASN A 65 0.55 2.84 20.43
C ASN A 65 0.72 1.55 19.61
N PHE A 66 1.22 1.70 18.39
CA PHE A 66 1.69 0.58 17.58
C PHE A 66 2.99 0.00 18.18
N ASP A 67 3.28 -1.27 17.87
CA ASP A 67 4.49 -1.94 18.35
C ASP A 67 5.66 -1.76 17.35
N GLU A 68 6.88 -1.91 17.83
CA GLU A 68 8.08 -1.78 17.00
C GLU A 68 8.15 -2.85 15.90
N GLY A 69 8.58 -2.44 14.70
CA GLY A 69 8.79 -3.36 13.56
C GLY A 69 7.51 -3.81 12.88
N GLN A 70 6.38 -3.14 13.12
CA GLN A 70 5.13 -3.41 12.40
C GLN A 70 5.15 -2.76 11.01
N GLU A 71 4.70 -3.50 10.00
CA GLU A 71 4.54 -3.00 8.63
C GLU A 71 3.14 -3.31 8.13
N CYS A 72 2.46 -2.30 7.60
CA CYS A 72 1.12 -2.43 7.07
C CYS A 72 1.04 -1.84 5.66
N SER A 73 0.36 -2.51 4.75
CA SER A 73 0.20 -2.05 3.37
C SER A 73 -1.27 -2.13 2.95
N TRP A 74 -1.82 -0.98 2.57
CA TRP A 74 -3.20 -0.86 2.09
C TRP A 74 -3.23 -0.49 0.63
N LEU A 75 -3.99 -1.23 -0.18
CA LEU A 75 -4.23 -0.91 -1.59
C LEU A 75 -5.65 -0.38 -1.74
N LEU A 76 -5.78 0.92 -2.00
CA LEU A 76 -7.07 1.55 -2.26
C LEU A 76 -7.47 1.31 -3.71
N ARG A 77 -8.54 0.55 -3.95
CA ARG A 77 -9.01 0.20 -5.30
C ARG A 77 -10.37 0.82 -5.58
N VAL A 78 -10.42 1.76 -6.51
CA VAL A 78 -11.69 2.32 -7.03
C VAL A 78 -12.37 1.29 -7.92
N ARG A 79 -13.58 0.86 -7.55
CA ARG A 79 -14.39 -0.07 -8.36
C ARG A 79 -15.58 0.68 -8.96
N TRP A 80 -15.66 0.67 -10.29
CA TRP A 80 -16.79 1.23 -11.03
C TRP A 80 -18.07 0.45 -10.72
N ARG A 81 -19.09 1.12 -10.17
CA ARG A 81 -20.46 0.58 -10.14
C ARG A 81 -21.04 0.69 -11.55
N ARG A 82 -21.22 -0.44 -12.23
CA ARG A 82 -21.84 -0.50 -13.57
C ARG A 82 -23.27 0.06 -13.60
N ASP A 83 -23.92 0.10 -12.43
CA ASP A 83 -25.33 0.50 -12.27
C ASP A 83 -25.51 2.03 -12.17
N PHE A 84 -24.42 2.78 -12.02
CA PHE A 84 -24.40 4.26 -11.97
C PHE A 84 -23.90 4.83 -13.31
N CYS A 85 -24.37 4.28 -14.42
CA CYS A 85 -23.91 4.63 -15.78
C CYS A 85 -24.69 5.79 -16.43
N LEU A 86 -25.62 6.43 -15.72
CA LEU A 86 -26.38 7.58 -16.25
C LEU A 86 -25.74 8.94 -15.91
N MET A 87 -24.70 8.94 -15.07
CA MET A 87 -23.86 10.09 -14.78
C MET A 87 -22.45 9.56 -14.47
N ALA A 88 -21.78 8.93 -15.43
CA ALA A 88 -20.38 8.55 -15.25
C ALA A 88 -19.57 9.83 -14.98
N PRO A 89 -19.13 10.11 -13.74
CA PRO A 89 -18.32 11.29 -13.51
C PRO A 89 -16.98 10.94 -14.13
N VAL A 90 -16.62 11.66 -15.17
CA VAL A 90 -15.24 11.73 -15.63
C VAL A 90 -14.40 12.12 -14.41
N GLY A 91 -13.53 11.22 -13.95
CA GLY A 91 -12.53 11.47 -12.90
C GLY A 91 -13.02 11.32 -11.46
N GLN A 92 -13.10 10.10 -10.95
CA GLN A 92 -13.07 9.86 -9.50
C GLN A 92 -11.61 9.87 -9.03
N PHE A 93 -11.30 10.70 -8.04
CA PHE A 93 -10.01 10.72 -7.36
C PHE A 93 -10.21 10.30 -5.91
N VAL A 94 -9.21 9.64 -5.34
CA VAL A 94 -9.17 9.34 -3.91
C VAL A 94 -8.61 10.56 -3.19
N GLN A 95 -9.39 11.12 -2.28
CA GLN A 95 -8.91 12.14 -1.34
C GLN A 95 -8.55 11.44 -0.02
N LEU A 96 -7.39 11.78 0.53
CA LEU A 96 -6.92 11.27 1.81
C LEU A 96 -6.75 12.44 2.77
N GLU A 97 -7.20 12.26 3.99
CA GLU A 97 -7.08 13.23 5.08
C GLU A 97 -6.66 12.50 6.35
N PHE A 98 -5.68 13.06 7.06
CA PHE A 98 -5.34 12.61 8.41
C PHE A 98 -6.34 13.23 9.38
N VAL A 99 -7.26 12.40 9.88
CA VAL A 99 -8.34 12.81 10.78
C VAL A 99 -8.15 12.20 12.16
N GLY A 100 -8.60 12.91 13.19
CA GLY A 100 -8.52 12.47 14.59
C GLY A 100 -7.87 13.51 15.50
N SER A 101 -7.88 13.24 16.80
CA SER A 101 -7.26 14.10 17.81
C SER A 101 -5.75 13.87 17.95
N THR A 102 -5.23 12.74 17.47
CA THR A 102 -3.84 12.30 17.67
C THR A 102 -3.30 11.62 16.42
N PHE A 103 -2.25 12.19 15.84
CA PHE A 103 -1.39 11.57 14.82
C PHE A 103 0.06 11.78 15.25
N GLU A 104 0.72 10.70 15.68
CA GLU A 104 2.05 10.76 16.27
C GLU A 104 2.93 9.64 15.69
N LEU A 105 4.14 10.00 15.28
CA LEU A 105 5.17 9.08 14.82
C LEU A 105 6.44 9.34 15.65
N TYR A 106 7.12 8.26 16.06
CA TYR A 106 8.32 8.40 16.88
C TYR A 106 9.51 8.83 16.01
N CYS A 107 10.15 9.94 16.39
CA CYS A 107 11.36 10.44 15.75
C CYS A 107 12.48 10.59 16.78
N LYS A 108 13.69 10.11 16.46
CA LYS A 108 14.85 10.29 17.33
C LYS A 108 15.35 11.73 17.21
N MET A 109 15.30 12.45 18.33
CA MET A 109 15.66 13.87 18.43
C MET A 109 17.12 14.16 18.04
N GLU A 110 18.06 13.25 18.33
CA GLU A 110 19.49 13.50 18.13
C GLU A 110 19.91 13.61 16.66
N HIS A 111 19.12 13.09 15.71
CA HIS A 111 19.47 13.08 14.29
C HIS A 111 18.34 13.51 13.35
N SER A 112 17.17 13.94 13.87
CA SER A 112 15.97 14.21 13.06
C SER A 112 15.59 13.03 12.14
N LEU A 113 15.93 11.80 12.56
CA LEU A 113 15.61 10.57 11.83
C LEU A 113 14.33 9.98 12.43
N CYS A 114 13.24 10.05 11.67
CA CYS A 114 12.04 9.29 11.95
C CYS A 114 12.25 7.88 11.40
N MET A 115 12.26 6.89 12.28
CA MET A 115 12.36 5.47 11.89
C MET A 115 11.00 4.96 11.42
N ASP A 116 9.93 5.54 11.96
CA ASP A 116 8.55 5.25 11.59
C ASP A 116 8.06 6.29 10.60
N TYR A 117 7.29 5.84 9.61
CA TYR A 117 6.75 6.71 8.57
C TYR A 117 5.47 6.13 7.98
N VAL A 118 4.69 7.01 7.37
CA VAL A 118 3.59 6.65 6.49
C VAL A 118 3.95 7.17 5.09
N GLU A 119 3.90 6.29 4.10
CA GLU A 119 4.15 6.63 2.69
C GLU A 119 2.87 6.47 1.88
N ILE A 120 2.56 7.45 1.03
CA ILE A 120 1.42 7.41 0.10
C ILE A 120 1.98 7.31 -1.31
N ARG A 121 1.73 6.19 -2.00
CA ARG A 121 2.13 5.97 -3.40
C ARG A 121 0.89 6.01 -4.30
N ASN A 122 0.85 6.95 -5.25
CA ASN A 122 -0.30 7.12 -6.18
C ASN A 122 0.00 6.68 -7.63
N ALA A 123 1.16 6.09 -7.89
CA ALA A 123 1.56 5.61 -9.21
C ALA A 123 1.09 4.17 -9.47
N SER A 124 1.05 3.77 -10.75
CA SER A 124 0.81 2.37 -11.14
C SER A 124 2.03 1.47 -10.93
N ASP A 125 3.21 2.07 -10.89
CA ASP A 125 4.48 1.43 -10.57
C ASP A 125 4.86 1.79 -9.12
N PHE A 126 4.79 0.80 -8.24
CA PHE A 126 5.07 0.95 -6.81
C PHE A 126 6.52 0.65 -6.45
N ALA A 127 7.39 0.39 -7.43
CA ALA A 127 8.82 0.17 -7.19
C ALA A 127 9.57 1.45 -6.82
N ASN A 128 9.06 2.61 -7.24
CA ASN A 128 9.62 3.91 -6.90
C ASN A 128 9.04 4.40 -5.57
N THR A 129 9.92 4.77 -4.64
CA THR A 129 9.56 5.33 -3.33
C THR A 129 9.82 6.84 -3.31
N GLY A 130 9.12 7.57 -2.42
CA GLY A 130 9.39 8.99 -2.15
C GLY A 130 8.97 9.99 -3.24
N MET A 131 7.88 9.69 -3.96
CA MET A 131 7.19 10.66 -4.84
C MET A 131 6.27 11.59 -4.06
#